data_AF-A0A8E0IHM9-F1
#
_entry.id   AF-A0A8E0IHM9-F1
#
_cell.length_a   1.000
_cell.length_b   1.000
_cell.length_c   1.000
_cell.angle_alpha   90.00
_cell.angle_beta   90.00
_cell.angle_gamma   90.00
#
_symmetry.space_group_name_H-M   'P 1'
#
loop_
_entity.id
_entity.type
_entity.pdbx_description
1 polymer ?
#
loop_
_entity_poly.entity_id
_entity_poly.type
_entity_poly.pdbx_seq_one_letter_code
_entity_poly.pdbx_strand_id
1 'polypeptide(L)'
;MKKPIGKILWRGLGPLLIAVILVAALMLVPFKFGRSSQATIRQAASSMSANVLKGENIKNEAMAENYVPFIGSSELSRMDAFHPSVLAQKYHRNYRPFLMGMAGTQDLTHFLSINALQHVNGKKAVMVLSPQWFVPGGVRKAQFDYFFSPAQMTTFLLSANPNSEADRYAASRLLQFPSADSDRIANDALKNIAAGQKLSDSQYWYLKQIKEPMSDHQDILFSQLFLDNNQPKLTKAAKTLPGTYDADVLDGLATQDGMNETTNNAFELKNDFYTKRVKRNLPKLKGSQATWSYVKSPEYSDLQLVLNTYAKKHMEVLFVIPPINAKWAAYTGLDLGMIQNTVTKLKYQLKSQGFNHVLDLSQDGAQPYFMEDTIHIGWRGWLKMDQTVRPFLKTTKAAPVHYKLNDDFYTTRWQQRSANGLN
;
A
#
# COMPACT_ATOMS: atom_id res chain seq x y z
N MET A 1 -45.95 -18.99 -46.64
CA MET A 1 -44.57 -18.42 -46.59
C MET A 1 -44.02 -18.52 -45.16
N LYS A 2 -43.20 -19.54 -44.86
CA LYS A 2 -42.46 -19.60 -43.58
C LYS A 2 -41.36 -18.54 -43.65
N LYS A 3 -41.46 -17.44 -42.90
CA LYS A 3 -40.32 -16.52 -42.72
C LYS A 3 -39.16 -17.38 -42.21
N PRO A 4 -37.97 -17.36 -42.84
CA PRO A 4 -36.89 -18.24 -42.44
C PRO A 4 -36.51 -17.85 -41.02
N ILE A 5 -36.63 -18.79 -40.10
CA ILE A 5 -36.40 -18.62 -38.66
C ILE A 5 -35.04 -17.93 -38.41
N GLY A 6 -34.05 -18.16 -39.27
CA GLY A 6 -32.75 -17.49 -39.25
C GLY A 6 -32.77 -15.96 -39.42
N LYS A 7 -33.71 -15.37 -40.19
CA LYS A 7 -33.81 -13.90 -40.33
C LYS A 7 -34.39 -13.22 -39.09
N ILE A 8 -35.20 -13.93 -38.30
CA ILE A 8 -35.75 -13.42 -37.04
C ILE A 8 -34.71 -13.57 -35.94
N LEU A 9 -34.02 -14.73 -35.89
CA LEU A 9 -32.93 -14.98 -34.95
C LEU A 9 -31.77 -13.98 -35.12
N TRP A 10 -31.38 -13.67 -36.36
CA TRP A 10 -30.31 -12.70 -36.64
C TRP A 10 -30.69 -11.26 -36.30
N ARG A 11 -31.97 -10.87 -36.38
CA ARG A 11 -32.42 -9.52 -36.01
C ARG A 11 -32.40 -9.28 -34.50
N GLY A 12 -32.53 -10.34 -33.69
CA GLY A 12 -32.41 -10.26 -32.22
C GLY A 12 -31.00 -10.55 -31.69
N LEU A 13 -30.33 -11.59 -32.21
CA LEU A 13 -29.03 -12.04 -31.72
C LEU A 13 -27.84 -11.47 -32.51
N GLY A 14 -28.04 -11.03 -33.75
CA GLY A 14 -26.98 -10.47 -34.58
C GLY A 14 -26.36 -9.21 -33.96
N PRO A 15 -27.14 -8.20 -33.56
CA PRO A 15 -26.61 -7.02 -32.87
C PRO A 15 -25.89 -7.37 -31.56
N LEU A 16 -26.40 -8.34 -30.79
CA LEU A 16 -25.76 -8.81 -29.55
C LEU A 16 -24.41 -9.48 -29.84
N LEU A 17 -24.35 -10.35 -30.85
CA LEU A 17 -23.12 -11.03 -31.25
C LEU A 17 -22.07 -10.04 -31.77
N ILE A 18 -22.50 -9.04 -32.56
CA ILE A 18 -21.64 -7.93 -33.00
C ILE A 18 -21.14 -7.14 -31.79
N ALA A 19 -22.00 -6.82 -30.82
CA ALA A 19 -21.58 -6.11 -29.61
C ALA A 19 -20.55 -6.91 -28.79
N VAL A 20 -20.75 -8.23 -28.63
CA VAL A 20 -19.78 -9.11 -27.96
C VAL A 20 -18.44 -9.13 -28.70
N ILE A 21 -18.46 -9.23 -30.04
CA ILE A 21 -17.24 -9.19 -30.85
C ILE A 21 -16.54 -7.84 -30.72
N LEU A 22 -17.29 -6.73 -30.73
CA LEU A 22 -16.72 -5.39 -30.58
C LEU A 22 -16.11 -5.18 -29.20
N VAL A 23 -16.74 -5.66 -28.14
CA VAL A 23 -16.18 -5.61 -26.78
C VAL A 23 -14.95 -6.50 -26.67
N ALA A 24 -15.00 -7.72 -27.21
CA ALA A 24 -13.83 -8.61 -27.26
C ALA A 24 -12.68 -7.98 -28.06
N ALA A 25 -12.98 -7.34 -29.19
CA ALA A 25 -12.01 -6.60 -29.98
C ALA A 25 -11.44 -5.41 -29.21
N LEU A 26 -12.29 -4.62 -28.52
CA LEU A 26 -11.84 -3.52 -27.66
C LEU A 26 -10.89 -3.99 -26.55
N MET A 27 -11.13 -5.18 -25.99
CA MET A 27 -10.35 -5.73 -24.89
C MET A 27 -9.10 -6.51 -25.34
N LEU A 28 -9.01 -6.97 -26.60
CA LEU A 28 -7.92 -7.84 -27.08
C LEU A 28 -7.09 -7.25 -28.22
N VAL A 29 -7.63 -6.30 -29.01
CA VAL A 29 -6.87 -5.63 -30.07
C VAL A 29 -5.91 -4.63 -29.44
N PRO A 30 -4.61 -4.63 -29.82
CA PRO A 30 -3.59 -3.77 -29.20
C PRO A 30 -3.76 -2.31 -29.62
N PHE A 31 -4.77 -1.65 -29.08
CA PHE A 31 -4.97 -0.22 -29.24
C PHE A 31 -3.88 0.51 -28.45
N LYS A 32 -3.09 1.34 -29.14
CA LYS A 32 -2.19 2.28 -28.46
C LYS A 32 -3.00 3.43 -27.88
N PHE A 33 -3.58 3.23 -26.71
CA PHE A 33 -4.10 4.34 -25.94
C PHE A 33 -2.92 5.23 -25.52
N GLY A 34 -3.10 6.55 -25.63
CA GLY A 34 -2.06 7.52 -25.29
C GLY A 34 -1.70 7.49 -23.81
N ARG A 35 -0.56 8.10 -23.46
CA ARG A 35 -0.13 8.24 -22.05
C ARG A 35 -1.10 9.11 -21.26
N SER A 36 -1.23 8.86 -19.96
CA SER A 36 -2.01 9.73 -19.08
C SER A 36 -1.45 11.15 -19.10
N SER A 37 -2.33 12.14 -18.98
CA SER A 37 -1.88 13.54 -18.88
C SER A 37 -1.11 13.79 -17.57
N GLN A 38 -0.22 14.79 -17.57
CA GLN A 38 0.48 15.24 -16.36
C GLN A 38 -0.47 15.64 -15.23
N ALA A 39 -1.65 16.17 -15.58
CA ALA A 39 -2.69 16.50 -14.60
C ALA A 39 -3.29 15.23 -13.98
N THR A 40 -3.57 14.21 -14.81
CA THR A 40 -4.07 12.90 -14.37
C THR A 40 -3.09 12.21 -13.43
N ILE A 41 -1.81 12.15 -13.80
CA ILE A 41 -0.76 11.54 -12.95
C ILE A 41 -0.67 12.27 -11.60
N ARG A 42 -0.68 13.61 -11.63
CA ARG A 42 -0.62 14.43 -10.40
C ARG A 42 -1.84 14.22 -9.51
N GLN A 43 -3.03 14.14 -10.09
CA GLN A 43 -4.27 13.86 -9.36
C GLN A 43 -4.19 12.47 -8.72
N ALA A 44 -3.85 11.46 -9.51
CA ALA A 44 -3.71 10.07 -9.07
C ALA A 44 -2.67 9.90 -7.96
N ALA A 45 -1.54 10.60 -8.01
CA ALA A 45 -0.48 10.54 -7.02
C ALA A 45 -0.96 10.90 -5.59
N SER A 46 -2.04 11.66 -5.48
CA SER A 46 -2.65 12.06 -4.20
C SER A 46 -4.07 11.51 -3.99
N SER A 47 -4.64 10.79 -4.96
CA SER A 47 -6.05 10.38 -4.90
C SER A 47 -6.29 9.25 -3.90
N MET A 48 -5.27 8.40 -3.68
CA MET A 48 -5.42 7.15 -2.94
C MET A 48 -6.58 6.30 -3.48
N SER A 49 -6.82 6.33 -4.78
CA SER A 49 -7.90 5.57 -5.42
C SER A 49 -7.59 4.07 -5.45
N ALA A 50 -8.57 3.25 -5.09
CA ALA A 50 -8.47 1.80 -5.20
C ALA A 50 -8.23 1.36 -6.65
N ASN A 51 -8.79 2.08 -7.64
CA ASN A 51 -8.60 1.78 -9.05
C ASN A 51 -7.14 1.99 -9.48
N VAL A 52 -6.51 3.08 -9.02
CA VAL A 52 -5.08 3.35 -9.26
C VAL A 52 -4.20 2.32 -8.55
N LEU A 53 -4.56 1.93 -7.33
CA LEU A 53 -3.80 0.95 -6.58
C LEU A 53 -3.83 -0.43 -7.24
N LYS A 54 -4.99 -0.86 -7.76
CA LYS A 54 -5.18 -2.12 -8.50
C LYS A 54 -4.59 -2.09 -9.91
N GLY A 55 -4.62 -0.92 -10.54
CA GLY A 55 -4.04 -0.68 -11.85
C GLY A 55 -2.52 -0.74 -11.85
N GLU A 56 -1.93 -0.63 -13.04
CA GLU A 56 -0.47 -0.62 -13.25
C GLU A 56 -0.03 0.62 -14.03
N ASN A 57 -0.77 1.04 -15.05
CA ASN A 57 -0.40 2.07 -16.03
C ASN A 57 -0.07 3.43 -15.40
N ILE A 58 -1.01 4.06 -14.67
CA ILE A 58 -0.77 5.40 -14.10
C ILE A 58 0.39 5.38 -13.11
N LYS A 59 0.53 4.30 -12.32
CA LYS A 59 1.66 4.14 -11.38
C LYS A 59 2.97 4.03 -12.14
N ASN A 60 3.04 3.19 -13.18
CA ASN A 60 4.24 2.98 -13.98
C ASN A 60 4.64 4.24 -14.75
N GLU A 61 3.68 5.00 -15.28
CA GLU A 61 3.93 6.32 -15.88
C GLU A 61 4.47 7.32 -14.84
N ALA A 62 3.90 7.36 -13.64
CA ALA A 62 4.43 8.19 -12.55
C ALA A 62 5.85 7.77 -12.15
N MET A 63 6.12 6.46 -12.04
CA MET A 63 7.44 5.93 -11.69
C MET A 63 8.48 6.18 -12.79
N ALA A 64 8.08 6.40 -14.04
CA ALA A 64 8.99 6.82 -15.11
C ALA A 64 9.48 8.29 -14.93
N GLU A 65 8.76 9.07 -14.14
CA GLU A 65 9.06 10.47 -13.83
C GLU A 65 9.73 10.62 -12.45
N ASN A 66 9.53 11.76 -11.79
CA ASN A 66 10.10 12.09 -10.48
C ASN A 66 9.15 11.78 -9.30
N TYR A 67 8.23 10.84 -9.48
CA TYR A 67 7.43 10.34 -8.37
C TYR A 67 8.17 9.25 -7.58
N VAL A 68 7.97 9.27 -6.27
CA VAL A 68 8.51 8.29 -5.32
C VAL A 68 7.31 7.58 -4.69
N PRO A 69 7.28 6.23 -4.66
CA PRO A 69 6.20 5.50 -4.02
C PRO A 69 6.26 5.70 -2.51
N PHE A 70 5.15 6.17 -1.94
CA PHE A 70 4.90 6.27 -0.50
C PHE A 70 3.85 5.23 -0.16
N ILE A 71 4.29 4.13 0.44
CA ILE A 71 3.51 2.91 0.62
C ILE A 71 3.03 2.84 2.06
N GLY A 72 1.77 2.48 2.27
CA GLY A 72 1.14 2.49 3.58
C GLY A 72 -0.34 2.13 3.49
N SER A 73 -1.13 2.56 4.47
CA SER A 73 -2.58 2.35 4.53
C SER A 73 -3.36 3.66 4.69
N SER A 74 -4.24 3.77 5.70
CA SER A 74 -5.08 4.95 5.93
C SER A 74 -4.33 6.16 6.47
N GLU A 75 -3.13 6.00 7.02
CA GLU A 75 -2.27 7.10 7.48
C GLU A 75 -2.02 8.09 6.34
N LEU A 76 -1.79 7.63 5.11
CA LEU A 76 -1.49 8.50 3.96
C LEU A 76 -2.66 9.45 3.61
N SER A 77 -3.87 9.19 4.14
CA SER A 77 -5.04 10.06 3.93
C SER A 77 -5.15 11.20 4.95
N ARG A 78 -4.28 11.22 5.98
CA ARG A 78 -4.19 12.26 7.02
C ARG A 78 -3.48 13.51 6.46
N MET A 79 -4.10 14.13 5.46
CA MET A 79 -3.52 15.26 4.73
C MET A 79 -3.76 16.59 5.47
N ASP A 80 -2.94 16.86 6.49
CA ASP A 80 -2.77 18.20 7.09
C ASP A 80 -1.65 19.00 6.38
N ALA A 81 -1.30 20.17 6.89
CA ALA A 81 -0.29 21.05 6.30
C ALA A 81 1.13 20.45 6.29
N PHE A 82 1.42 19.50 7.18
CA PHE A 82 2.74 18.89 7.35
C PHE A 82 2.86 17.57 6.60
N HIS A 83 1.78 17.09 5.99
CA HIS A 83 1.77 15.87 5.19
C HIS A 83 2.85 15.91 4.08
N PRO A 84 3.54 14.79 3.78
CA PRO A 84 4.66 14.76 2.82
C PRO A 84 4.35 15.36 1.44
N SER A 85 3.14 15.14 0.91
CA SER A 85 2.71 15.71 -0.38
C SER A 85 2.57 17.23 -0.33
N VAL A 86 2.15 17.81 0.81
CA VAL A 86 2.05 19.26 1.00
C VAL A 86 3.44 19.87 1.11
N LEU A 87 4.31 19.29 1.93
CA LEU A 87 5.69 19.79 2.11
C LEU A 87 6.50 19.69 0.81
N ALA A 88 6.36 18.59 0.05
CA ALA A 88 7.01 18.45 -1.24
C ALA A 88 6.55 19.50 -2.27
N GLN A 89 5.24 19.79 -2.29
CA GLN A 89 4.67 20.83 -3.15
C GLN A 89 5.10 22.23 -2.72
N LYS A 90 4.99 22.56 -1.42
CA LYS A 90 5.29 23.88 -0.86
C LYS A 90 6.74 24.29 -1.09
N TYR A 91 7.67 23.37 -0.82
CA TYR A 91 9.09 23.66 -0.88
C TYR A 91 9.74 23.21 -2.19
N HIS A 92 8.93 23.01 -3.24
CA HIS A 92 9.37 22.69 -4.59
C HIS A 92 10.44 21.59 -4.64
N ARG A 93 10.21 20.50 -3.90
CA ARG A 93 11.19 19.40 -3.83
C ARG A 93 11.37 18.75 -5.20
N ASN A 94 12.54 18.16 -5.40
CA ASN A 94 12.91 17.47 -6.64
C ASN A 94 12.19 16.11 -6.83
N TYR A 95 11.33 15.72 -5.88
CA TYR A 95 10.50 14.53 -5.95
C TYR A 95 9.06 14.84 -5.58
N ARG A 96 8.15 13.93 -5.95
CA ARG A 96 6.74 13.98 -5.56
C ARG A 96 6.31 12.65 -4.93
N PRO A 97 5.67 12.65 -3.75
CA PRO A 97 5.06 11.43 -3.23
C PRO A 97 3.96 10.92 -4.16
N PHE A 98 3.97 9.62 -4.44
CA PHE A 98 2.84 8.89 -5.02
C PHE A 98 2.28 7.97 -3.94
N LEU A 99 1.11 8.31 -3.43
CA LEU A 99 0.51 7.62 -2.28
C LEU A 99 -0.09 6.28 -2.72
N MET A 100 0.50 5.20 -2.24
CA MET A 100 0.11 3.81 -2.52
C MET A 100 -0.40 3.15 -1.24
N GLY A 101 -1.65 3.41 -0.91
CA GLY A 101 -2.25 2.88 0.31
C GLY A 101 -3.68 3.31 0.51
N MET A 102 -4.46 2.50 1.22
CA MET A 102 -5.81 2.82 1.69
C MET A 102 -6.10 2.04 2.97
N ALA A 103 -7.20 2.37 3.65
CA ALA A 103 -7.63 1.59 4.81
C ALA A 103 -7.77 0.09 4.43
N GLY A 104 -6.98 -0.77 5.08
CA GLY A 104 -6.99 -2.22 4.85
C GLY A 104 -5.97 -2.73 3.83
N THR A 105 -5.16 -1.87 3.22
CA THR A 105 -3.98 -2.32 2.47
C THR A 105 -2.89 -2.72 3.44
N GLN A 106 -2.30 -3.89 3.20
CA GLN A 106 -1.30 -4.57 4.03
C GLN A 106 -0.23 -5.20 3.12
N ASP A 107 0.75 -5.89 3.68
CA ASP A 107 1.97 -6.26 2.96
C ASP A 107 1.70 -7.19 1.76
N LEU A 108 0.73 -8.09 1.83
CA LEU A 108 0.38 -8.95 0.69
C LEU A 108 -0.20 -8.15 -0.50
N THR A 109 -1.03 -7.13 -0.23
CA THR A 109 -1.53 -6.22 -1.27
C THR A 109 -0.40 -5.38 -1.84
N HIS A 110 0.50 -4.89 -0.98
CA HIS A 110 1.65 -4.11 -1.41
C HIS A 110 2.65 -4.94 -2.23
N PHE A 111 2.87 -6.21 -1.87
CA PHE A 111 3.68 -7.14 -2.64
C PHE A 111 3.23 -7.20 -4.11
N LEU A 112 1.94 -7.46 -4.37
CA LEU A 112 1.40 -7.52 -5.74
C LEU A 112 1.60 -6.18 -6.47
N SER A 113 1.29 -5.08 -5.79
CA SER A 113 1.37 -3.74 -6.35
C SER A 113 2.81 -3.32 -6.69
N ILE A 114 3.78 -3.60 -5.81
CA ILE A 114 5.21 -3.30 -6.00
C ILE A 114 5.80 -4.24 -7.05
N ASN A 115 5.42 -5.51 -7.07
CA ASN A 115 5.90 -6.48 -8.07
C ASN A 115 5.58 -5.99 -9.49
N ALA A 116 4.39 -5.43 -9.68
CA ALA A 116 3.94 -4.83 -10.93
C ALA A 116 4.57 -3.47 -11.27
N LEU A 117 5.27 -2.80 -10.34
CA LEU A 117 5.91 -1.52 -10.63
C LEU A 117 7.08 -1.68 -11.60
N GLN A 118 7.06 -0.85 -12.64
CA GLN A 118 8.13 -0.65 -13.61
C GLN A 118 8.89 0.65 -13.32
N HIS A 119 10.06 0.82 -13.94
CA HIS A 119 10.90 2.01 -13.78
C HIS A 119 11.33 2.34 -12.34
N VAL A 120 11.24 1.38 -11.42
CA VAL A 120 11.66 1.52 -10.01
C VAL A 120 13.01 0.84 -9.69
N ASN A 121 13.62 0.18 -10.67
CA ASN A 121 14.89 -0.51 -10.45
C ASN A 121 15.99 0.50 -10.04
N GLY A 122 16.65 0.28 -8.90
CA GLY A 122 17.65 1.21 -8.39
C GLY A 122 17.09 2.56 -7.92
N LYS A 123 15.81 2.62 -7.54
CA LYS A 123 15.15 3.83 -7.01
C LYS A 123 14.77 3.69 -5.53
N LYS A 124 14.42 4.82 -4.93
CA LYS A 124 13.98 4.91 -3.55
C LYS A 124 12.48 4.73 -3.35
N ALA A 125 12.10 4.24 -2.18
CA ALA A 125 10.72 4.21 -1.69
C ALA A 125 10.63 4.60 -0.21
N VAL A 126 9.45 5.00 0.23
CA VAL A 126 9.12 5.19 1.65
C VAL A 126 7.97 4.26 1.98
N MET A 127 8.09 3.46 3.04
CA MET A 127 7.06 2.51 3.45
C MET A 127 6.74 2.64 4.93
N VAL A 128 5.47 2.86 5.26
CA VAL A 128 4.99 2.87 6.63
C VAL A 128 4.63 1.45 7.04
N LEU A 129 5.15 0.97 8.17
CA LEU A 129 4.85 -0.34 8.76
C LEU A 129 4.03 -0.15 10.02
N SER A 130 2.71 -0.27 9.89
CA SER A 130 1.80 -0.09 11.02
C SER A 130 1.75 -1.35 11.89
N PRO A 131 2.11 -1.31 13.19
CA PRO A 131 2.08 -2.49 14.06
C PRO A 131 0.72 -3.22 14.09
N GLN A 132 -0.37 -2.49 13.85
CA GLN A 132 -1.74 -3.01 13.86
C GLN A 132 -2.05 -3.94 12.68
N TRP A 133 -1.19 -4.05 11.67
CA TRP A 133 -1.33 -5.04 10.61
C TRP A 133 -1.00 -6.45 11.09
N PHE A 134 -0.11 -6.55 12.09
CA PHE A 134 0.45 -7.81 12.58
C PHE A 134 -0.48 -8.52 13.58
N VAL A 135 -1.79 -8.55 13.31
CA VAL A 135 -2.75 -9.31 14.12
C VAL A 135 -2.59 -10.82 13.91
N PRO A 136 -3.00 -11.68 14.87
CA PRO A 136 -2.81 -13.13 14.76
C PRO A 136 -3.44 -13.78 13.51
N GLY A 137 -4.52 -13.21 12.99
CA GLY A 137 -5.17 -13.68 11.75
C GLY A 137 -4.59 -13.09 10.46
N GLY A 138 -3.64 -12.16 10.54
CA GLY A 138 -3.14 -11.37 9.40
C GLY A 138 -4.23 -10.52 8.73
N VAL A 139 -3.99 -10.14 7.48
CA VAL A 139 -4.96 -9.40 6.66
C VAL A 139 -6.29 -10.14 6.55
N ARG A 140 -7.40 -9.41 6.71
CA ARG A 140 -8.75 -9.97 6.57
C ARG A 140 -9.05 -10.24 5.10
N LYS A 141 -9.69 -11.38 4.80
CA LYS A 141 -10.06 -11.78 3.43
C LYS A 141 -10.78 -10.68 2.66
N ALA A 142 -11.84 -10.10 3.23
CA ALA A 142 -12.58 -9.03 2.59
C ALA A 142 -11.75 -7.76 2.30
N GLN A 143 -10.73 -7.45 3.12
CA GLN A 143 -9.84 -6.32 2.86
C GLN A 143 -8.90 -6.63 1.70
N PHE A 144 -8.28 -7.82 1.70
CA PHE A 144 -7.44 -8.25 0.59
C PHE A 144 -8.24 -8.34 -0.72
N ASP A 145 -9.39 -9.02 -0.72
CA ASP A 145 -10.25 -9.20 -1.89
C ASP A 145 -10.72 -7.85 -2.46
N TYR A 146 -10.97 -6.86 -1.61
CA TYR A 146 -11.32 -5.51 -2.06
C TYR A 146 -10.19 -4.85 -2.86
N PHE A 147 -8.92 -5.15 -2.59
CA PHE A 147 -7.76 -4.59 -3.30
C PHE A 147 -7.11 -5.56 -4.29
N PHE A 148 -7.60 -6.79 -4.39
CA PHE A 148 -7.08 -7.78 -5.33
C PHE A 148 -7.15 -7.27 -6.77
N SER A 149 -6.07 -7.50 -7.52
CA SER A 149 -5.93 -7.13 -8.92
C SER A 149 -5.56 -8.36 -9.76
N PRO A 150 -6.46 -8.82 -10.66
CA PRO A 150 -6.14 -9.87 -11.62
C PRO A 150 -4.93 -9.53 -12.50
N ALA A 151 -4.74 -8.23 -12.82
CA ALA A 151 -3.60 -7.74 -13.58
C ALA A 151 -2.29 -8.02 -12.84
N GLN A 152 -2.19 -7.57 -11.59
CA GLN A 152 -0.98 -7.73 -10.77
C GLN A 152 -0.69 -9.19 -10.43
N MET A 153 -1.74 -10.01 -10.26
CA MET A 153 -1.58 -11.47 -10.13
C MET A 153 -1.02 -12.08 -11.42
N THR A 154 -1.50 -11.65 -12.60
CA THR A 154 -0.97 -12.10 -13.90
C THR A 154 0.51 -11.72 -14.03
N THR A 155 0.87 -10.48 -13.69
CA THR A 155 2.25 -9.99 -13.67
C THR A 155 3.15 -10.81 -12.73
N PHE A 156 2.65 -11.18 -11.54
CA PHE A 156 3.33 -12.10 -10.64
C PHE A 156 3.52 -13.48 -11.26
N LEU A 157 2.45 -14.13 -11.74
CA LEU A 157 2.52 -15.49 -12.30
C LEU A 157 3.49 -15.58 -13.50
N LEU A 158 3.49 -14.58 -14.38
CA LEU A 158 4.38 -14.53 -15.54
C LEU A 158 5.87 -14.34 -15.18
N SER A 159 6.18 -13.84 -13.98
CA SER A 159 7.54 -13.61 -13.49
C SER A 159 7.97 -14.54 -12.34
N ALA A 160 7.07 -15.41 -11.89
CA ALA A 160 7.31 -16.29 -10.75
C ALA A 160 8.37 -17.35 -11.05
N ASN A 161 9.31 -17.53 -10.13
CA ASN A 161 10.28 -18.61 -10.14
C ASN A 161 9.79 -19.73 -9.21
N PRO A 162 9.41 -20.91 -9.72
CA PRO A 162 8.91 -22.01 -8.88
C PRO A 162 9.95 -22.57 -7.90
N ASN A 163 11.24 -22.30 -8.10
CA ASN A 163 12.31 -22.69 -7.19
C ASN A 163 12.57 -21.66 -6.07
N SER A 164 11.88 -20.51 -6.09
CA SER A 164 12.01 -19.45 -5.10
C SER A 164 11.03 -19.69 -3.95
N GLU A 165 11.53 -19.84 -2.72
CA GLU A 165 10.68 -19.95 -1.52
C GLU A 165 9.71 -18.77 -1.40
N ALA A 166 10.16 -17.57 -1.76
CA ALA A 166 9.30 -16.38 -1.80
C ALA A 166 8.11 -16.54 -2.75
N ASP A 167 8.33 -17.04 -3.96
CA ASP A 167 7.28 -17.10 -4.98
C ASP A 167 6.33 -18.28 -4.68
N ARG A 168 6.85 -19.38 -4.12
CA ARG A 168 6.06 -20.50 -3.59
C ARG A 168 5.18 -20.07 -2.40
N TYR A 169 5.74 -19.30 -1.47
CA TYR A 169 5.00 -18.73 -0.34
C TYR A 169 3.92 -17.77 -0.84
N ALA A 170 4.25 -16.83 -1.75
CA ALA A 170 3.29 -15.91 -2.35
C ALA A 170 2.11 -16.66 -2.98
N ALA A 171 2.39 -17.67 -3.82
CA ALA A 171 1.34 -18.46 -4.45
C ALA A 171 0.46 -19.20 -3.44
N SER A 172 1.08 -19.86 -2.44
CA SER A 172 0.36 -20.54 -1.36
C SER A 172 -0.49 -19.60 -0.53
N ARG A 173 -0.01 -18.37 -0.31
CA ARG A 173 -0.70 -17.33 0.45
C ARG A 173 -1.90 -16.78 -0.31
N LEU A 174 -1.75 -16.51 -1.61
CA LEU A 174 -2.81 -16.01 -2.49
C LEU A 174 -3.97 -17.01 -2.61
N LEU A 175 -3.70 -18.32 -2.63
CA LEU A 175 -4.71 -19.38 -2.67
C LEU A 175 -5.62 -19.43 -1.42
N GLN A 176 -5.30 -18.68 -0.35
CA GLN A 176 -6.14 -18.61 0.86
C GLN A 176 -7.28 -17.58 0.74
N PHE A 177 -7.30 -16.81 -0.35
CA PHE A 177 -8.24 -15.72 -0.57
C PHE A 177 -9.24 -16.05 -1.69
N PRO A 178 -10.56 -15.86 -1.47
CA PRO A 178 -11.59 -16.17 -2.47
C PRO A 178 -11.40 -15.47 -3.82
N SER A 179 -10.82 -14.27 -3.83
CA SER A 179 -10.55 -13.53 -5.07
C SER A 179 -9.62 -14.28 -6.04
N ALA A 180 -8.74 -15.16 -5.54
CA ALA A 180 -7.89 -16.00 -6.37
C ALA A 180 -8.65 -17.08 -7.16
N ASP A 181 -9.90 -17.41 -6.78
CA ASP A 181 -10.74 -18.38 -7.48
C ASP A 181 -11.55 -17.76 -8.64
N SER A 182 -11.45 -16.44 -8.84
CA SER A 182 -12.17 -15.73 -9.91
C SER A 182 -11.74 -16.14 -11.33
N ASP A 183 -10.55 -16.73 -11.46
CA ASP A 183 -10.04 -17.28 -12.72
C ASP A 183 -9.41 -18.66 -12.50
N ARG A 184 -10.05 -19.69 -13.05
CA ARG A 184 -9.60 -21.08 -12.86
C ARG A 184 -8.18 -21.33 -13.39
N ILE A 185 -7.82 -20.75 -14.54
CA ILE A 185 -6.50 -21.01 -15.15
C ILE A 185 -5.41 -20.33 -14.32
N ALA A 186 -5.64 -19.09 -13.88
CA ALA A 186 -4.70 -18.40 -13.01
C ALA A 186 -4.61 -19.05 -11.61
N ASN A 187 -5.72 -19.56 -11.08
CA ASN A 187 -5.76 -20.32 -9.83
C ASN A 187 -4.93 -21.61 -9.92
N ASP A 188 -5.10 -22.38 -11.00
CA ASP A 188 -4.31 -23.59 -11.24
C ASP A 188 -2.82 -23.26 -11.47
N ALA A 189 -2.52 -22.12 -12.08
CA ALA A 189 -1.16 -21.59 -12.16
C ALA A 189 -0.56 -21.28 -10.78
N LEU A 190 -1.34 -20.67 -9.87
CA LEU A 190 -0.91 -20.47 -8.47
C LEU A 190 -0.63 -21.81 -7.77
N LYS A 191 -1.48 -22.83 -7.97
CA LYS A 191 -1.25 -24.18 -7.40
C LYS A 191 0.06 -24.78 -7.90
N ASN A 192 0.37 -24.63 -9.18
CA ASN A 192 1.63 -25.09 -9.75
C ASN A 192 2.82 -24.39 -9.09
N ILE A 193 2.83 -23.06 -9.04
CA ILE A 193 3.92 -22.30 -8.39
C ILE A 193 4.06 -22.68 -6.91
N ALA A 194 2.96 -22.80 -6.16
CA ALA A 194 2.98 -23.23 -4.76
C ALA A 194 3.62 -24.63 -4.59
N ALA A 195 3.32 -25.55 -5.51
CA ALA A 195 3.89 -26.90 -5.55
C ALA A 195 5.35 -26.95 -6.07
N GLY A 196 5.98 -25.81 -6.40
CA GLY A 196 7.31 -25.77 -6.99
C GLY A 196 7.35 -26.21 -8.46
N GLN A 197 6.22 -26.13 -9.15
CA GLN A 197 6.08 -26.47 -10.56
C GLN A 197 5.97 -25.21 -11.41
N LYS A 198 6.61 -25.21 -12.58
CA LYS A 198 6.46 -24.13 -13.56
C LYS A 198 5.03 -24.10 -14.13
N LEU A 199 4.67 -22.96 -14.72
CA LEU A 199 3.47 -22.85 -15.55
C LEU A 199 3.53 -23.85 -16.70
N SER A 200 2.39 -24.46 -17.05
CA SER A 200 2.26 -25.17 -18.31
C SER A 200 2.30 -24.18 -19.48
N ASP A 201 2.66 -24.66 -20.67
CA ASP A 201 2.69 -23.81 -21.87
C ASP A 201 1.31 -23.18 -22.16
N SER A 202 0.22 -23.91 -21.88
CA SER A 202 -1.15 -23.41 -21.99
C SER A 202 -1.49 -22.33 -20.96
N GLN A 203 -1.05 -22.48 -19.71
CA GLN A 203 -1.22 -21.46 -18.67
C GLN A 203 -0.43 -20.20 -19.02
N TYR A 204 0.84 -20.34 -19.41
CA TYR A 204 1.68 -19.21 -19.81
C TYR A 204 1.09 -18.49 -21.03
N TRP A 205 0.66 -19.23 -22.06
CA TRP A 205 0.02 -18.65 -23.24
C TRP A 205 -1.26 -17.90 -22.86
N TYR A 206 -2.13 -18.47 -22.02
CA TYR A 206 -3.35 -17.82 -21.57
C TYR A 206 -3.07 -16.51 -20.81
N LEU A 207 -2.16 -16.56 -19.84
CA LEU A 207 -1.79 -15.41 -19.04
C LEU A 207 -1.18 -14.31 -19.92
N LYS A 208 -0.26 -14.67 -20.83
CA LYS A 208 0.49 -13.72 -21.65
C LYS A 208 -0.31 -13.15 -22.81
N GLN A 209 -1.10 -13.97 -23.50
CA GLN A 209 -1.76 -13.59 -24.75
C GLN A 209 -3.21 -13.14 -24.56
N ILE A 210 -3.86 -13.55 -23.46
CA ILE A 210 -5.25 -13.21 -23.18
C ILE A 210 -5.36 -12.28 -21.98
N LYS A 211 -4.79 -12.67 -20.82
CA LYS A 211 -5.02 -11.94 -19.57
C LYS A 211 -4.28 -10.63 -19.46
N GLU A 212 -2.99 -10.62 -19.78
CA GLU A 212 -2.17 -9.40 -19.72
C GLU A 212 -2.74 -8.31 -20.65
N PRO A 213 -3.00 -8.54 -21.96
CA PRO A 213 -3.58 -7.52 -22.84
C PRO A 213 -4.96 -7.03 -22.40
N MET A 214 -5.83 -7.95 -21.96
CA MET A 214 -7.16 -7.60 -21.44
C MET A 214 -7.07 -6.71 -20.20
N SER A 215 -6.15 -7.04 -19.30
CA SER A 215 -5.91 -6.28 -18.06
C SER A 215 -5.36 -4.90 -18.36
N ASP A 216 -4.41 -4.79 -19.29
CA ASP A 216 -3.84 -3.52 -19.72
C ASP A 216 -4.91 -2.58 -20.30
N HIS A 217 -5.78 -3.08 -21.18
CA HIS A 217 -6.86 -2.26 -21.73
C HIS A 217 -7.89 -1.87 -20.68
N GLN A 218 -8.28 -2.77 -19.79
CA GLN A 218 -9.17 -2.44 -18.67
C GLN A 218 -8.56 -1.37 -17.78
N ASP A 219 -7.28 -1.50 -17.46
CA ASP A 219 -6.58 -0.55 -16.61
C ASP A 219 -6.52 0.84 -17.24
N ILE A 220 -6.18 0.94 -18.52
CA ILE A 220 -6.18 2.21 -19.26
C ILE A 220 -7.57 2.87 -19.27
N LEU A 221 -8.63 2.09 -19.48
CA LEU A 221 -9.99 2.62 -19.56
C LEU A 221 -10.56 3.03 -18.20
N PHE A 222 -10.23 2.30 -17.13
CA PHE A 222 -10.96 2.40 -15.86
C PHE A 222 -10.14 2.96 -14.69
N SER A 223 -8.79 2.91 -14.73
CA SER A 223 -7.97 3.41 -13.60
C SER A 223 -8.04 4.92 -13.39
N GLN A 224 -8.31 5.66 -14.47
CA GLN A 224 -8.46 7.10 -14.46
C GLN A 224 -9.86 7.56 -14.01
N LEU A 225 -10.81 6.63 -13.87
CA LEU A 225 -12.17 6.96 -13.43
C LEU A 225 -12.24 7.12 -11.92
N PHE A 226 -13.09 8.04 -11.48
CA PHE A 226 -13.38 8.30 -10.06
C PHE A 226 -12.13 8.63 -9.23
N LEU A 227 -11.17 9.34 -9.83
CA LEU A 227 -10.02 9.86 -9.10
C LEU A 227 -10.46 11.00 -8.18
N ASP A 228 -10.30 10.80 -6.87
CA ASP A 228 -10.44 11.90 -5.92
C ASP A 228 -9.42 13.00 -6.21
N ASN A 229 -9.90 14.24 -6.29
CA ASN A 229 -9.05 15.39 -6.55
C ASN A 229 -8.63 16.07 -5.22
N ASN A 230 -7.54 15.58 -4.64
CA ASN A 230 -6.96 16.16 -3.43
C ASN A 230 -6.06 17.38 -3.70
N GLN A 231 -5.79 17.75 -4.97
CA GLN A 231 -4.90 18.86 -5.31
C GLN A 231 -5.34 20.23 -4.74
N PRO A 232 -6.64 20.60 -4.74
CA PRO A 232 -7.09 21.83 -4.09
C PRO A 232 -6.84 21.83 -2.58
N LYS A 233 -7.03 20.69 -1.91
CA LYS A 233 -6.76 20.53 -0.47
C LYS A 233 -5.26 20.72 -0.17
N LEU A 234 -4.39 20.05 -0.95
CA LEU A 234 -2.94 20.19 -0.81
C LEU A 234 -2.48 21.63 -1.06
N THR A 235 -3.05 22.29 -2.07
CA THR A 235 -2.72 23.69 -2.40
C THR A 235 -3.18 24.65 -1.32
N LYS A 236 -4.36 24.45 -0.73
CA LYS A 236 -4.83 25.25 0.41
C LYS A 236 -3.91 25.08 1.62
N ALA A 237 -3.53 23.83 1.94
CA ALA A 237 -2.64 23.53 3.05
C ALA A 237 -1.23 24.12 2.83
N ALA A 238 -0.67 24.04 1.62
CA ALA A 238 0.63 24.63 1.31
C ALA A 238 0.67 26.16 1.50
N LYS A 239 -0.47 26.85 1.30
CA LYS A 239 -0.54 28.31 1.48
C LYS A 239 -0.44 28.76 2.94
N THR A 240 -0.71 27.89 3.92
CA THR A 240 -0.60 28.24 5.34
C THR A 240 0.83 28.17 5.87
N LEU A 241 1.73 27.51 5.14
CA LEU A 241 3.13 27.32 5.53
C LEU A 241 4.03 28.53 5.19
N PRO A 242 5.15 28.73 5.91
CA PRO A 242 6.14 29.77 5.60
C PRO A 242 6.80 29.56 4.23
N GLY A 243 7.35 30.63 3.65
CA GLY A 243 8.03 30.56 2.35
C GLY A 243 9.33 29.75 2.37
N THR A 244 10.01 29.70 3.51
CA THR A 244 11.26 28.98 3.73
C THR A 244 11.04 27.81 4.69
N TYR A 245 11.70 26.69 4.44
CA TYR A 245 11.65 25.54 5.35
C TYR A 245 12.48 25.82 6.59
N ASP A 246 11.83 25.88 7.74
CA ASP A 246 12.45 25.95 9.06
C ASP A 246 11.73 24.97 9.98
N ALA A 247 12.48 24.04 10.58
CA ALA A 247 11.89 22.94 11.33
C ALA A 247 11.22 23.41 12.62
N ASP A 248 11.75 24.42 13.30
CA ASP A 248 11.23 24.91 14.57
C ASP A 248 9.98 25.76 14.35
N VAL A 249 9.99 26.60 13.30
CA VAL A 249 8.79 27.34 12.88
C VAL A 249 7.66 26.38 12.49
N LEU A 250 7.98 25.32 11.75
CA LEU A 250 7.00 24.31 11.36
C LEU A 250 6.48 23.51 12.57
N ASP A 251 7.32 23.20 13.57
CA ASP A 251 6.87 22.49 14.77
C ASP A 251 5.92 23.36 15.61
N GLY A 252 6.20 24.67 15.69
CA GLY A 252 5.29 25.64 16.31
C GLY A 252 3.92 25.69 15.63
N LEU A 253 3.90 25.76 14.29
CA LEU A 253 2.65 25.72 13.52
C LEU A 253 1.91 24.38 13.67
N ALA A 254 2.63 23.26 13.64
CA ALA A 254 2.05 21.93 13.80
C ALA A 254 1.42 21.74 15.19
N THR A 255 2.07 22.27 16.22
CA THR A 255 1.53 22.31 17.58
C THR A 255 0.25 23.12 17.62
N GLN A 256 0.24 24.32 17.04
CA GLN A 256 -0.94 25.19 17.03
C GLN A 256 -2.13 24.60 16.26
N ASP A 257 -1.88 23.99 15.10
CA ASP A 257 -2.91 23.32 14.30
C ASP A 257 -3.50 22.12 15.08
N GLY A 258 -2.65 21.30 15.69
CA GLY A 258 -3.07 20.21 16.56
C GLY A 258 -3.94 20.68 17.73
N MET A 259 -3.49 21.70 18.46
CA MET A 259 -4.25 22.32 19.56
C MET A 259 -5.66 22.74 19.11
N ASN A 260 -5.77 23.38 17.95
CA ASN A 260 -7.02 23.91 17.43
C ASN A 260 -7.98 22.80 16.95
N GLU A 261 -7.43 21.67 16.45
CA GLU A 261 -8.20 20.58 15.88
C GLU A 261 -8.56 19.48 16.89
N THR A 262 -8.09 19.54 18.14
CA THR A 262 -8.32 18.50 19.18
C THR A 262 -8.98 19.05 20.47
N THR A 263 -9.87 20.03 20.36
CA THR A 263 -10.46 20.75 21.50
C THR A 263 -11.62 20.05 22.21
N ASN A 264 -12.20 18.99 21.65
CA ASN A 264 -13.45 18.40 22.16
C ASN A 264 -13.29 17.09 22.96
N ASN A 265 -12.06 16.68 23.28
CA ASN A 265 -11.79 15.44 24.00
C ASN A 265 -10.42 15.47 24.71
N ALA A 266 -10.26 14.59 25.71
CA ALA A 266 -9.05 14.53 26.55
C ALA A 266 -7.90 13.69 25.94
N PHE A 267 -8.14 13.04 24.81
CA PHE A 267 -7.20 12.09 24.20
C PHE A 267 -6.32 12.72 23.12
N GLU A 268 -6.49 14.01 22.83
CA GLU A 268 -5.88 14.71 21.68
C GLU A 268 -6.23 14.05 20.34
N LEU A 269 -7.44 13.50 20.22
CA LEU A 269 -7.93 12.99 18.95
C LEU A 269 -8.56 14.14 18.16
N LYS A 270 -8.39 14.15 16.84
CA LYS A 270 -9.05 15.13 15.97
C LYS A 270 -10.56 15.19 16.24
N ASN A 271 -11.10 16.40 16.38
CA ASN A 271 -12.47 16.67 16.80
C ASN A 271 -13.52 15.86 16.01
N ASP A 272 -13.35 15.82 14.69
CA ASP A 272 -14.23 15.10 13.76
C ASP A 272 -14.13 13.59 13.93
N PHE A 273 -12.91 13.06 14.07
CA PHE A 273 -12.68 11.64 14.31
C PHE A 273 -13.31 11.22 15.64
N TYR A 274 -13.04 11.95 16.72
CA TYR A 274 -13.60 11.67 18.03
C TYR A 274 -15.13 11.65 17.98
N THR A 275 -15.75 12.69 17.43
CA THR A 275 -17.21 12.83 17.35
C THR A 275 -17.84 11.70 16.55
N LYS A 276 -17.28 11.37 15.38
CA LYS A 276 -17.88 10.40 14.44
C LYS A 276 -17.56 8.95 14.76
N ARG A 277 -16.40 8.64 15.35
CA ARG A 277 -15.88 7.27 15.52
C ARG A 277 -15.76 6.80 16.96
N VAL A 278 -15.52 7.71 17.92
CA VAL A 278 -15.17 7.33 19.30
C VAL A 278 -16.28 7.64 20.28
N LYS A 279 -16.79 8.87 20.30
CA LYS A 279 -17.68 9.43 21.35
C LYS A 279 -18.84 8.50 21.71
N ARG A 280 -19.55 7.95 20.71
CA ARG A 280 -20.72 7.08 20.94
C ARG A 280 -20.39 5.75 21.62
N ASN A 281 -19.19 5.22 21.37
CA ASN A 281 -18.77 3.90 21.86
C ASN A 281 -17.75 3.99 23.00
N LEU A 282 -17.39 5.20 23.45
CA LEU A 282 -16.31 5.43 24.40
C LEU A 282 -16.39 4.50 25.63
N PRO A 283 -17.54 4.33 26.33
CA PRO A 283 -17.62 3.44 27.49
C PRO A 283 -17.27 1.97 27.18
N LYS A 284 -17.57 1.49 25.97
CA LYS A 284 -17.27 0.11 25.53
C LYS A 284 -15.81 -0.08 25.15
N LEU A 285 -15.08 1.00 24.92
CA LEU A 285 -13.68 0.95 24.46
C LEU A 285 -12.70 0.87 25.63
N LYS A 286 -13.12 1.21 26.85
CA LYS A 286 -12.28 1.12 28.05
C LYS A 286 -11.83 -0.33 28.28
N GLY A 287 -10.52 -0.56 28.33
CA GLY A 287 -9.95 -1.90 28.50
C GLY A 287 -10.16 -2.87 27.33
N SER A 288 -10.76 -2.42 26.21
CA SER A 288 -11.12 -3.31 25.09
C SER A 288 -9.93 -3.95 24.36
N GLN A 289 -8.71 -3.43 24.55
CA GLN A 289 -7.49 -3.87 23.87
C GLN A 289 -6.48 -4.54 24.82
N ALA A 290 -6.85 -4.81 26.07
CA ALA A 290 -5.95 -5.34 27.10
C ALA A 290 -5.32 -6.70 26.77
N THR A 291 -5.95 -7.49 25.89
CA THR A 291 -5.48 -8.81 25.48
C THR A 291 -4.94 -8.86 24.05
N TRP A 292 -4.85 -7.70 23.39
CA TRP A 292 -4.37 -7.64 22.01
C TRP A 292 -2.87 -7.93 21.96
N SER A 293 -2.43 -8.56 20.87
CA SER A 293 -1.02 -8.83 20.62
C SER A 293 -0.73 -8.80 19.13
N TYR A 294 0.39 -8.18 18.76
CA TYR A 294 0.88 -8.07 17.38
C TYR A 294 2.23 -8.77 17.15
N VAL A 295 2.69 -9.52 18.15
CA VAL A 295 4.00 -10.20 18.11
C VAL A 295 3.95 -11.44 17.21
N LYS A 296 2.77 -12.07 17.09
CA LYS A 296 2.57 -13.30 16.32
C LYS A 296 1.58 -13.06 15.20
N SER A 297 2.02 -13.22 13.94
CA SER A 297 1.20 -12.92 12.77
C SER A 297 1.73 -13.56 11.48
N PRO A 298 0.86 -13.99 10.56
CA PRO A 298 1.23 -14.26 9.17
C PRO A 298 1.81 -13.03 8.45
N GLU A 299 1.46 -11.81 8.90
CA GLU A 299 1.89 -10.55 8.28
C GLU A 299 3.42 -10.40 8.25
N TYR A 300 4.16 -11.03 9.18
CA TYR A 300 5.63 -11.04 9.12
C TYR A 300 6.19 -11.73 7.87
N SER A 301 5.51 -12.77 7.39
CA SER A 301 5.89 -13.46 6.16
C SER A 301 5.33 -12.75 4.92
N ASP A 302 4.20 -12.07 5.06
CA ASP A 302 3.68 -11.18 3.99
C ASP A 302 4.62 -9.96 3.81
N LEU A 303 5.18 -9.39 4.88
CA LEU A 303 6.27 -8.40 4.85
C LEU A 303 7.50 -8.94 4.11
N GLN A 304 7.86 -10.20 4.36
CA GLN A 304 9.01 -10.81 3.70
C GLN A 304 8.86 -10.87 2.18
N LEU A 305 7.63 -11.00 1.65
CA LEU A 305 7.38 -10.87 0.20
C LEU A 305 7.74 -9.48 -0.32
N VAL A 306 7.36 -8.43 0.42
CA VAL A 306 7.69 -7.05 0.06
C VAL A 306 9.21 -6.82 0.08
N LEU A 307 9.91 -7.31 1.11
CA LEU A 307 11.37 -7.20 1.21
C LEU A 307 12.09 -7.91 0.06
N ASN A 308 11.63 -9.12 -0.29
CA ASN A 308 12.15 -9.85 -1.44
C ASN A 308 11.94 -9.08 -2.76
N THR A 309 10.78 -8.45 -2.96
CA THR A 309 10.51 -7.65 -4.15
C THR A 309 11.39 -6.40 -4.22
N TYR A 310 11.61 -5.69 -3.10
CA TYR A 310 12.55 -4.56 -3.07
C TYR A 310 13.98 -4.97 -3.40
N ALA A 311 14.42 -6.13 -2.89
CA ALA A 311 15.74 -6.65 -3.20
C ALA A 311 15.89 -7.03 -4.67
N LYS A 312 14.91 -7.74 -5.25
CA LYS A 312 14.87 -8.07 -6.69
C LYS A 312 14.93 -6.84 -7.59
N LYS A 313 14.35 -5.72 -7.16
CA LYS A 313 14.34 -4.43 -7.89
C LYS A 313 15.44 -3.47 -7.44
N HIS A 314 16.41 -3.91 -6.64
CA HIS A 314 17.50 -3.08 -6.12
C HIS A 314 17.02 -1.74 -5.52
N MET A 315 15.89 -1.74 -4.83
CA MET A 315 15.31 -0.52 -4.26
C MET A 315 15.92 -0.21 -2.88
N GLU A 316 16.16 1.06 -2.61
CA GLU A 316 16.56 1.55 -1.28
C GLU A 316 15.32 2.11 -0.58
N VAL A 317 14.96 1.57 0.58
CA VAL A 317 13.66 1.85 1.21
C VAL A 317 13.84 2.39 2.60
N LEU A 318 13.20 3.54 2.89
CA LEU A 318 13.04 4.06 4.24
C LEU A 318 11.74 3.50 4.84
N PHE A 319 11.87 2.66 5.85
CA PHE A 319 10.75 2.17 6.65
C PHE A 319 10.43 3.15 7.77
N VAL A 320 9.15 3.43 7.98
CA VAL A 320 8.66 4.29 9.08
C VAL A 320 7.73 3.45 9.95
N ILE A 321 8.03 3.34 11.24
CA ILE A 321 7.20 2.61 12.21
C ILE A 321 6.51 3.64 13.10
N PRO A 322 5.21 3.93 12.92
CA PRO A 322 4.49 4.95 13.68
C PRO A 322 4.20 4.47 15.11
N PRO A 323 3.97 5.41 16.07
CA PRO A 323 3.50 5.08 17.39
C PRO A 323 1.98 4.84 17.42
N ILE A 324 1.49 4.59 18.63
CA ILE A 324 0.07 4.62 18.98
C ILE A 324 -0.11 5.77 19.97
N ASN A 325 -1.21 6.51 19.88
CA ASN A 325 -1.52 7.59 20.83
C ASN A 325 -1.53 7.02 22.26
N ALA A 326 -0.63 7.52 23.12
CA ALA A 326 -0.40 6.95 24.45
C ALA A 326 -1.61 7.14 25.38
N LYS A 327 -2.33 8.26 25.27
CA LYS A 327 -3.56 8.51 26.04
C LYS A 327 -4.65 7.52 25.64
N TRP A 328 -4.75 7.22 24.34
CA TRP A 328 -5.68 6.23 23.83
C TRP A 328 -5.31 4.79 24.22
N ALA A 329 -4.03 4.44 24.13
CA ALA A 329 -3.53 3.13 24.57
C ALA A 329 -3.84 2.90 26.06
N ALA A 330 -3.58 3.89 26.92
CA ALA A 330 -3.91 3.83 28.33
C ALA A 330 -5.42 3.62 28.59
N TYR A 331 -6.29 4.30 27.84
CA TYR A 331 -7.74 4.14 27.99
C TYR A 331 -8.24 2.76 27.56
N THR A 332 -7.74 2.26 26.44
CA THR A 332 -8.12 0.97 25.87
C THR A 332 -7.43 -0.21 26.52
N GLY A 333 -6.39 0.03 27.33
CA GLY A 333 -5.58 -1.00 27.97
C GLY A 333 -4.55 -1.64 27.04
N LEU A 334 -4.29 -1.08 25.85
CA LEU A 334 -3.30 -1.63 24.93
C LEU A 334 -1.89 -1.57 25.53
N ASP A 335 -1.24 -2.72 25.59
CA ASP A 335 0.10 -2.84 26.15
C ASP A 335 1.16 -2.26 25.19
N LEU A 336 1.70 -1.09 25.54
CA LEU A 336 2.79 -0.46 24.77
C LEU A 336 4.10 -1.27 24.84
N GLY A 337 4.31 -2.09 25.87
CA GLY A 337 5.43 -3.04 25.92
C GLY A 337 5.30 -4.13 24.86
N MET A 338 4.09 -4.66 24.65
CA MET A 338 3.78 -5.56 23.52
C MET A 338 4.03 -4.88 22.17
N ILE A 339 3.68 -3.60 22.03
CA ILE A 339 4.02 -2.84 20.81
C ILE A 339 5.53 -2.77 20.61
N GLN A 340 6.31 -2.46 21.65
CA GLN A 340 7.78 -2.44 21.55
C GLN A 340 8.35 -3.82 21.17
N ASN A 341 7.79 -4.91 21.69
CA ASN A 341 8.17 -6.27 21.26
C ASN A 341 7.90 -6.50 19.77
N THR A 342 6.76 -6.03 19.26
CA THR A 342 6.42 -6.08 17.83
C THR A 342 7.44 -5.29 17.01
N VAL A 343 7.78 -4.07 17.44
CA VAL A 343 8.76 -3.20 16.77
C VAL A 343 10.16 -3.80 16.78
N THR A 344 10.61 -4.38 17.88
CA THR A 344 11.89 -5.13 17.96
C THR A 344 11.92 -6.25 16.93
N LYS A 345 10.84 -7.03 16.83
CA LYS A 345 10.75 -8.13 15.86
C LYS A 345 10.77 -7.64 14.41
N LEU A 346 10.07 -6.54 14.09
CA LEU A 346 10.12 -5.89 12.77
C LEU A 346 11.54 -5.42 12.44
N LYS A 347 12.18 -4.68 13.34
CA LYS A 347 13.53 -4.15 13.14
C LYS A 347 14.55 -5.27 12.97
N TYR A 348 14.42 -6.37 13.71
CA TYR A 348 15.27 -7.54 13.51
C TYR A 348 15.13 -8.09 12.10
N GLN A 349 13.90 -8.33 11.62
CA GLN A 349 13.66 -8.85 10.27
C GLN A 349 14.21 -7.91 9.18
N LEU A 350 14.06 -6.60 9.34
CA LEU A 350 14.58 -5.61 8.41
C LEU A 350 16.13 -5.58 8.42
N LYS A 351 16.72 -5.31 9.59
CA LYS A 351 18.16 -5.05 9.72
C LYS A 351 19.02 -6.27 9.48
N SER A 352 18.58 -7.46 9.92
CA SER A 352 19.31 -8.71 9.68
C SER A 352 19.46 -9.05 8.19
N GLN A 353 18.65 -8.43 7.32
CA GLN A 353 18.68 -8.60 5.87
C GLN A 353 19.29 -7.41 5.12
N GLY A 354 19.74 -6.37 5.84
CA GLY A 354 20.39 -5.18 5.27
C GLY A 354 19.47 -3.98 5.05
N PHE A 355 18.19 -4.04 5.44
CA PHE A 355 17.27 -2.89 5.40
C PHE A 355 17.51 -1.97 6.61
N ASN A 356 18.52 -1.12 6.51
CA ASN A 356 19.02 -0.33 7.64
C ASN A 356 18.36 1.06 7.80
N HIS A 357 17.63 1.53 6.78
CA HIS A 357 16.90 2.80 6.85
C HIS A 357 15.56 2.59 7.55
N VAL A 358 15.56 2.67 8.88
CA VAL A 358 14.35 2.53 9.69
C VAL A 358 14.21 3.76 10.59
N LEU A 359 13.15 4.52 10.37
CA LEU A 359 12.66 5.55 11.29
C LEU A 359 11.68 4.91 12.27
N ASP A 360 12.14 4.68 13.49
CA ASP A 360 11.32 4.14 14.58
C ASP A 360 10.74 5.29 15.39
N LEU A 361 9.44 5.55 15.22
CA LEU A 361 8.69 6.56 15.96
C LEU A 361 7.83 5.93 17.06
N SER A 362 7.97 4.62 17.31
CA SER A 362 7.00 3.85 18.11
C SER A 362 6.89 4.28 19.58
N GLN A 363 7.87 5.05 20.07
CA GLN A 363 7.90 5.61 21.42
C GLN A 363 7.41 7.06 21.50
N ASP A 364 7.11 7.70 20.36
CA ASP A 364 6.71 9.11 20.31
C ASP A 364 5.21 9.34 20.57
N GLY A 365 4.45 8.28 20.87
CA GLY A 365 2.99 8.34 21.01
C GLY A 365 2.45 9.21 22.15
N ALA A 366 3.31 9.62 23.09
CA ALA A 366 2.99 10.54 24.17
C ALA A 366 3.30 12.00 23.85
N GLN A 367 3.97 12.28 22.72
CA GLN A 367 4.27 13.64 22.30
C GLN A 367 2.98 14.37 21.92
N PRO A 368 2.72 15.58 22.44
CA PRO A 368 1.52 16.33 22.12
C PRO A 368 1.37 16.54 20.62
N TYR A 369 0.17 16.32 20.08
CA TYR A 369 -0.18 16.55 18.67
C TYR A 369 0.67 15.78 17.64
N PHE A 370 1.30 14.68 18.07
CA PHE A 370 2.05 13.78 17.18
C PHE A 370 1.12 12.89 16.34
N MET A 371 -0.02 12.52 16.92
CA MET A 371 -1.02 11.64 16.32
C MET A 371 -2.26 12.43 15.93
N GLU A 372 -2.79 12.25 14.71
CA GLU A 372 -4.08 12.82 14.30
C GLU A 372 -5.23 12.13 15.05
N ASP A 373 -5.09 10.82 15.22
CA ASP A 373 -6.10 9.99 15.87
C ASP A 373 -5.45 8.89 16.72
N THR A 374 -6.11 7.75 16.86
CA THR A 374 -5.68 6.64 17.72
C THR A 374 -4.39 5.98 17.23
N ILE A 375 -4.16 5.94 15.91
CA ILE A 375 -3.11 5.11 15.29
C ILE A 375 -2.38 5.80 14.12
N HIS A 376 -2.92 6.90 13.58
CA HIS A 376 -2.27 7.61 12.47
C HIS A 376 -1.52 8.84 12.97
N ILE A 377 -0.28 9.00 12.50
CA ILE A 377 0.48 10.24 12.68
C ILE A 377 -0.23 11.41 11.99
N GLY A 378 -0.11 12.59 12.59
CA GLY A 378 -0.59 13.87 12.06
C GLY A 378 0.43 14.96 12.36
N TRP A 379 0.13 16.21 12.01
CA TRP A 379 0.84 17.44 12.37
C TRP A 379 2.34 17.25 12.69
N ARG A 380 2.70 17.15 13.98
CA ARG A 380 4.10 17.02 14.43
C ARG A 380 4.73 15.68 14.09
N GLY A 381 3.94 14.60 14.06
CA GLY A 381 4.39 13.29 13.61
C GLY A 381 4.77 13.28 12.12
N TRP A 382 4.00 13.97 11.27
CA TRP A 382 4.41 14.14 9.87
C TRP A 382 5.67 14.97 9.73
N LEU A 383 5.79 16.06 10.48
CA LEU A 383 7.00 16.88 10.49
C LEU A 383 8.23 16.07 10.95
N LYS A 384 8.07 15.23 11.99
CA LYS A 384 9.13 14.34 12.47
C LYS A 384 9.55 13.32 11.41
N MET A 385 8.58 12.74 10.71
CA MET A 385 8.85 11.86 9.57
C MET A 385 9.59 12.60 8.45
N ASP A 386 9.17 13.82 8.14
CA ASP A 386 9.76 14.66 7.10
C ASP A 386 11.25 14.95 7.33
N GLN A 387 11.66 15.16 8.59
CA GLN A 387 13.05 15.40 8.97
C GLN A 387 13.99 14.24 8.54
N THR A 388 13.47 13.02 8.40
CA THR A 388 14.23 11.85 7.90
C THR A 388 14.00 11.60 6.42
N VAL A 389 12.75 11.71 5.96
CA VAL A 389 12.37 11.49 4.55
C VAL A 389 13.02 12.50 3.62
N ARG A 390 13.06 13.79 4.00
CA ARG A 390 13.63 14.86 3.17
C ARG A 390 15.11 14.63 2.83
N PRO A 391 16.03 14.39 3.80
CA PRO A 391 17.42 14.09 3.46
C PRO A 391 17.57 12.75 2.71
N PHE A 392 16.77 11.73 3.07
CA PHE A 392 16.77 10.44 2.36
C PHE A 392 16.42 10.59 0.87
N LEU A 393 15.44 11.42 0.54
CA LEU A 393 14.97 11.68 -0.83
C LEU A 393 15.64 12.89 -1.50
N LYS A 394 16.76 13.39 -0.97
CA LYS A 394 17.57 14.44 -1.65
C LYS A 394 17.96 14.00 -3.07
N THR A 395 18.11 12.70 -3.28
CA THR A 395 18.14 12.05 -4.59
C THR A 395 17.11 10.91 -4.57
N THR A 396 16.47 10.63 -5.71
CA THR A 396 15.53 9.51 -5.87
C THR A 396 16.23 8.22 -6.34
N LYS A 397 17.48 8.32 -6.77
CA LYS A 397 18.32 7.16 -7.12
C LYS A 397 18.83 6.50 -5.84
N ALA A 398 18.77 5.18 -5.80
CA ALA A 398 19.33 4.38 -4.74
C ALA A 398 20.86 4.36 -4.83
N ALA A 399 21.53 4.30 -3.67
CA ALA A 399 22.89 3.78 -3.62
C ALA A 399 22.89 2.27 -3.96
N PRO A 400 24.03 1.67 -4.34
CA PRO A 400 24.12 0.22 -4.48
C PRO A 400 23.67 -0.48 -3.17
N VAL A 401 22.62 -1.30 -3.27
CA VAL A 401 22.07 -2.07 -2.16
C VAL A 401 22.43 -3.54 -2.31
N HIS A 402 22.87 -4.16 -1.22
CA HIS A 402 23.18 -5.58 -1.14
C HIS A 402 22.41 -6.19 0.04
N TYR A 403 21.22 -6.70 -0.25
CA TYR A 403 20.39 -7.36 0.76
C TYR A 403 20.74 -8.84 0.87
N LYS A 404 20.76 -9.35 2.11
CA LYS A 404 20.95 -10.77 2.42
C LYS A 404 19.63 -11.34 2.90
N LEU A 405 18.79 -11.75 1.96
CA LEU A 405 17.48 -12.30 2.29
C LEU A 405 17.60 -13.64 3.03
N ASN A 406 16.66 -13.91 3.93
CA ASN A 406 16.57 -15.16 4.66
C ASN A 406 15.16 -15.75 4.57
N ASP A 407 15.04 -16.92 3.94
CA ASP A 407 13.76 -17.61 3.75
C ASP A 407 13.14 -18.14 5.06
N ASP A 408 13.90 -18.20 6.16
CA ASP A 408 13.34 -18.50 7.50
C ASP A 408 12.19 -17.56 7.87
N PHE A 409 12.18 -16.33 7.33
CA PHE A 409 11.11 -15.35 7.57
C PHE A 409 9.78 -15.72 6.90
N TYR A 410 9.73 -16.70 5.98
CA TYR A 410 8.48 -17.28 5.46
C TYR A 410 7.88 -18.37 6.34
N THR A 411 8.63 -18.86 7.35
CA THR A 411 8.19 -20.00 8.15
C THR A 411 7.17 -19.61 9.21
N THR A 412 6.23 -20.53 9.51
CA THR A 412 5.33 -20.41 10.67
C THR A 412 6.09 -20.23 11.98
N ARG A 413 7.30 -20.81 12.08
CA ARG A 413 8.19 -20.61 13.23
C ARG A 413 8.52 -19.13 13.43
N TRP A 414 8.87 -18.39 12.38
CA TRP A 414 9.10 -16.95 12.48
C TRP A 414 7.81 -16.19 12.81
N GLN A 415 6.71 -16.51 12.11
CA GLN A 415 5.41 -15.90 12.35
C GLN A 415 4.99 -16.00 13.82
N GLN A 416 5.27 -17.13 14.48
CA GLN A 416 4.90 -17.42 15.86
C GLN A 416 6.00 -17.11 16.91
N ARG A 417 7.20 -16.70 16.47
CA ARG A 417 8.34 -16.39 17.36
C ARG A 417 8.04 -15.18 18.25
N SER A 418 8.45 -15.24 19.51
CA SER A 418 8.46 -14.09 20.41
C SER A 418 9.57 -13.09 20.03
N ALA A 419 9.50 -11.88 20.57
CA ALA A 419 10.55 -10.88 20.40
C ALA A 419 11.78 -11.11 21.32
N ASN A 420 11.65 -11.99 22.32
CA ASN A 420 12.70 -12.23 23.31
C ASN A 420 13.97 -12.78 22.65
N GLY A 421 15.11 -12.16 22.95
CA GLY A 421 16.41 -12.56 22.43
C GLY A 421 16.66 -12.19 20.96
N LEU A 422 15.84 -11.31 20.38
CA LEU A 422 16.15 -10.64 19.12
C LEU A 422 16.98 -9.38 19.41
N ASN A 423 18.14 -9.24 18.77
CA ASN A 423 19.03 -8.08 18.89
C ASN A 423 19.17 -7.36 17.55
#